data_AF-A0A800AGP9-F1
#
_entry.id   AF-A0A800AGP9-F1
#
_cell.length_a   1.000
_cell.length_b   1.000
_cell.length_c   1.000
_cell.angle_alpha   90.00
_cell.angle_beta   90.00
_cell.angle_gamma   90.00
#
_symmetry.space_group_name_H-M   'P 1'
#
loop_
_entity.id
_entity.type
_entity.pdbx_description
1 polymer ?
#
loop_
_entity_poly.entity_id
_entity_poly.type
_entity_poly.pdbx_seq_one_letter_code
_entity_poly.pdbx_strand_id
1 'polypeptide(L)'
;MRNTSVSIVGDAFHINNQPTYPGRYYQQYKIEGLLLNSRMVQGIFDDRNPETVSRWAYPDTGRWDPERNTKEFIAAMPQWRAHGLLAFTI
;
A
#
# COMPACT_ATOMS: atom_id res chain seq x y z
N MET A 1 -20.41 1.84 -12.50
CA MET A 1 -19.55 1.17 -11.51
C MET A 1 -18.13 1.12 -12.06
N ARG A 2 -17.11 1.51 -11.31
CA ARG A 2 -15.71 1.29 -11.73
C ARG A 2 -15.39 -0.18 -11.50
N ASN A 3 -15.22 -0.95 -12.57
CA ASN A 3 -14.86 -2.36 -12.48
C ASN A 3 -13.33 -2.45 -12.63
N THR A 4 -12.63 -2.79 -11.55
CA THR A 4 -11.20 -3.10 -11.59
C THR A 4 -11.06 -4.61 -11.48
N SER A 5 -10.42 -5.25 -12.46
CA SER A 5 -10.14 -6.69 -12.40
C SER A 5 -8.65 -6.93 -12.18
N VAL A 6 -8.35 -7.96 -11.38
CA VAL A 6 -7.00 -8.48 -11.18
C VAL A 6 -6.98 -9.92 -11.66
N SER A 7 -5.95 -10.29 -12.41
CA SER A 7 -5.72 -11.66 -12.88
C SER A 7 -4.23 -11.99 -12.89
N ILE A 8 -3.91 -13.28 -13.01
CA ILE A 8 -2.54 -13.76 -13.20
C ILE A 8 -2.50 -14.49 -14.54
N VAL A 9 -1.54 -14.12 -15.39
CA VAL A 9 -1.31 -14.76 -16.70
C VAL A 9 0.13 -15.27 -16.71
N GLY A 10 0.31 -16.60 -16.65
CA GLY A 10 1.62 -17.19 -16.39
C GLY A 10 2.11 -16.81 -15.00
N ASP A 11 3.19 -16.04 -14.92
CA ASP A 11 3.79 -15.50 -13.71
C ASP A 11 3.53 -14.00 -13.49
N ALA A 12 2.80 -13.35 -14.41
CA ALA A 12 2.56 -11.91 -14.39
C ALA A 12 1.20 -11.54 -13.77
N PHE A 13 1.20 -10.55 -12.88
CA PHE A 13 -0.01 -9.88 -12.40
C PHE A 13 -0.52 -8.86 -13.43
N HIS A 14 -1.83 -8.93 -13.71
CA HIS A 14 -2.53 -8.03 -14.61
C HIS A 14 -3.56 -7.20 -13.86
N ILE A 15 -3.70 -5.93 -14.23
CA ILE A 15 -4.78 -5.03 -13.82
C ILE A 15 -5.51 -4.59 -15.09
N ASN A 16 -6.82 -4.85 -15.16
CA ASN A 16 -7.64 -4.55 -16.33
C ASN A 16 -7.04 -5.10 -17.64
N ASN A 17 -6.65 -6.39 -17.60
CA ASN A 17 -6.02 -7.14 -18.69
C ASN A 17 -4.62 -6.66 -19.13
N GLN A 18 -4.04 -5.64 -18.49
CA GLN A 18 -2.68 -5.17 -18.77
C GLN A 18 -1.71 -5.66 -17.70
N PRO A 19 -0.49 -6.12 -18.05
CA PRO A 19 0.50 -6.47 -17.05
C PRO A 19 0.84 -5.24 -16.20
N THR A 20 1.09 -5.47 -14.92
CA THR A 20 1.66 -4.45 -14.03
C THR A 20 3.02 -3.98 -14.57
N TYR A 21 3.31 -2.69 -14.46
CA TYR A 21 4.58 -2.08 -14.90
C TYR A 21 5.02 -2.45 -16.34
N PRO A 22 4.18 -2.20 -17.37
CA PRO A 22 4.48 -2.62 -18.74
C PRO A 22 5.81 -2.05 -19.24
N GLY A 23 6.66 -2.91 -19.80
CA GLY A 23 7.98 -2.58 -20.34
C GLY A 23 9.04 -2.17 -19.31
N ARG A 24 8.78 -2.31 -17.99
CA ARG A 24 9.73 -1.89 -16.95
C ARG A 24 10.75 -2.97 -16.61
N TYR A 25 11.99 -2.51 -16.45
CA TYR A 25 13.14 -3.29 -16.02
C TYR A 25 13.93 -2.51 -14.97
N TYR A 26 14.55 -3.23 -14.03
CA TYR A 26 15.59 -2.71 -13.16
C TYR A 26 16.88 -3.45 -13.49
N GLN A 27 17.83 -2.77 -14.12
CA GLN A 27 19.01 -3.41 -14.73
C GLN A 27 18.57 -4.52 -15.71
N GLN A 28 18.99 -5.76 -15.48
CA GLN A 28 18.59 -6.94 -16.26
C GLN A 28 17.31 -7.64 -15.74
N TYR A 29 16.75 -7.19 -14.62
CA TYR A 29 15.62 -7.84 -13.98
C TYR A 29 14.30 -7.27 -14.50
N LYS A 30 13.43 -8.14 -15.01
CA LYS A 30 12.09 -7.80 -15.46
C LYS A 30 11.23 -7.37 -14.27
N ILE A 31 10.68 -6.16 -14.32
CA ILE A 31 9.71 -5.65 -13.33
C ILE A 31 8.27 -5.80 -13.85
N GLU A 32 8.08 -5.80 -15.17
CA GLU A 32 6.78 -6.07 -15.77
C GLU A 32 6.19 -7.38 -15.26
N GLY A 33 4.92 -7.33 -14.86
CA GLY A 33 4.19 -8.46 -14.31
C GLY A 33 4.44 -8.70 -12.82
N LEU A 34 5.45 -8.06 -12.21
CA LEU A 34 5.65 -8.14 -10.76
C LEU A 34 4.67 -7.24 -10.00
N LEU A 35 4.39 -7.59 -8.76
CA LEU A 35 3.58 -6.78 -7.86
C LEU A 35 4.47 -6.14 -6.78
N LEU A 36 5.00 -4.94 -7.04
CA LEU A 36 5.64 -4.16 -5.98
C LEU A 36 4.60 -3.90 -4.88
N ASN A 37 4.86 -4.44 -3.70
CA ASN A 37 4.01 -4.30 -2.53
C ASN A 37 4.76 -3.66 -1.37
N SER A 38 4.01 -2.97 -0.52
CA SER A 38 4.52 -2.50 0.77
C SER A 38 3.77 -3.20 1.89
N ARG A 39 4.51 -3.59 2.93
CA ARG A 39 3.94 -4.16 4.16
C ARG A 39 3.74 -3.01 5.13
N MET A 40 2.50 -2.55 5.25
CA MET A 40 2.14 -1.39 6.08
C MET A 40 1.03 -1.76 7.05
N VAL A 41 1.26 -2.83 7.82
CA VAL A 41 0.30 -3.40 8.78
C VAL A 41 -0.27 -2.29 9.67
N GLN A 42 0.57 -1.41 10.23
CA GLN A 42 0.09 -0.35 11.13
C GLN A 42 -0.76 0.75 10.47
N GLY A 43 -0.89 0.78 9.13
CA GLY A 43 -1.68 1.80 8.43
C GLY A 43 -3.20 1.71 8.67
N ILE A 44 -3.70 0.59 9.20
CA ILE A 44 -5.14 0.37 9.45
C ILE A 44 -5.46 -0.22 10.83
N PHE A 45 -4.45 -0.47 11.68
CA PHE A 45 -4.66 -1.13 12.97
C PHE A 45 -4.90 -0.10 14.07
N ASP A 46 -5.69 -0.50 15.06
CA ASP A 46 -5.82 0.20 16.33
C ASP A 46 -5.02 -0.51 17.42
N ASP A 47 -3.99 0.16 17.96
CA ASP A 47 -3.26 -0.34 19.12
C ASP A 47 -4.06 -0.09 20.40
N ARG A 48 -4.85 -1.11 20.80
CA ARG A 48 -5.64 -1.09 22.03
C ARG A 48 -4.86 -1.48 23.29
N ASN A 49 -3.56 -1.79 23.17
CA ASN A 49 -2.76 -2.18 24.33
C ASN A 49 -2.34 -0.92 25.13
N PRO A 50 -2.78 -0.76 26.39
CA PRO A 50 -2.43 0.41 27.19
C PRO A 50 -0.92 0.58 27.41
N GLU A 51 -0.14 -0.50 27.33
CA GLU A 51 1.32 -0.48 27.51
C GLU A 51 2.09 0.04 26.29
N THR A 52 1.49 -0.02 25.10
CA THR A 52 2.17 0.32 23.84
C THR A 52 1.51 1.46 23.07
N VAL A 53 0.23 1.74 23.29
CA VAL A 53 -0.54 2.78 22.58
C VAL A 53 0.13 4.16 22.63
N SER A 54 0.78 4.50 23.75
CA SER A 54 1.48 5.78 23.92
C SER A 54 2.72 5.93 23.03
N ARG A 55 3.27 4.83 22.50
CA ARG A 55 4.43 4.86 21.58
C ARG A 55 4.06 5.39 20.19
N TRP A 56 2.78 5.42 19.87
CA TRP A 56 2.23 5.88 18.60
C TRP A 56 1.56 7.26 18.72
N ALA A 57 1.72 7.92 19.86
CA ALA A 57 1.14 9.23 20.09
C ALA A 57 1.60 10.24 19.03
N TYR A 58 0.64 10.94 18.44
CA TYR A 58 0.95 12.03 17.53
C TYR A 58 1.64 13.18 18.28
N PRO A 59 2.72 13.78 17.73
CA PRO A 59 3.44 14.85 18.42
C PRO A 59 2.61 16.09 18.76
N ASP A 60 1.56 16.37 17.99
CA ASP A 60 0.70 17.54 18.14
C ASP A 60 -0.41 17.35 19.18
N THR A 61 -0.97 16.14 19.32
CA THR A 61 -2.03 15.83 20.29
C THR A 61 -1.55 15.10 21.54
N GLY A 62 -0.36 14.52 21.49
CA GLY A 62 0.17 13.64 22.52
C GLY A 62 -0.62 12.33 22.70
N ARG A 63 -1.46 11.96 21.72
CA ARG A 63 -2.36 10.79 21.80
C ARG A 63 -2.36 10.00 20.50
N TRP A 64 -2.58 8.69 20.62
CA TRP A 64 -2.87 7.82 19.48
C TRP A 64 -4.30 8.06 18.97
N ASP A 65 -4.48 8.03 17.66
CA ASP A 65 -5.76 8.22 16.98
C ASP A 65 -5.81 7.29 15.74
N PRO A 66 -6.47 6.12 15.84
CA PRO A 66 -6.47 5.12 14.77
C PRO A 66 -7.27 5.57 13.54
N GLU A 67 -8.32 6.38 13.73
CA GLU A 67 -9.09 6.98 12.64
C GLU A 67 -8.26 7.99 11.84
N ARG A 68 -7.50 8.86 12.53
CA ARG A 68 -6.55 9.79 11.89
C ARG A 68 -5.49 9.03 11.12
N ASN A 69 -4.88 8.00 11.71
CA ASN A 69 -3.85 7.21 11.06
C ASN A 69 -4.36 6.56 9.76
N THR A 70 -5.55 5.95 9.79
CA THR A 70 -6.17 5.36 8.61
C THR A 70 -6.49 6.42 7.54
N LYS A 71 -6.99 7.60 7.95
CA LYS A 71 -7.29 8.71 7.04
C LYS A 71 -6.03 9.25 6.37
N GLU A 72 -4.94 9.42 7.10
CA GLU A 72 -3.65 9.89 6.59
C GLU A 72 -3.01 8.83 5.68
N PHE A 73 -3.12 7.54 6.01
CA PHE A 73 -2.71 6.43 5.15
C PHE A 73 -3.42 6.48 3.79
N ILE A 74 -4.75 6.64 3.77
CA ILE A 74 -5.53 6.79 2.53
C ILE A 74 -5.10 8.06 1.77
N ALA A 75 -4.88 9.18 2.47
CA ALA A 75 -4.48 10.44 1.85
C ALA A 75 -3.10 10.36 1.18
N ALA A 76 -2.21 9.49 1.66
CA ALA A 76 -0.89 9.26 1.07
C ALA A 76 -0.89 8.29 -0.12
N MET A 77 -1.92 7.44 -0.27
CA MET A 77 -2.01 6.46 -1.37
C MET A 77 -1.85 7.04 -2.78
N PRO A 78 -2.45 8.20 -3.14
CA PRO A 78 -2.23 8.80 -4.45
C PRO A 78 -0.76 9.09 -4.73
N GLN A 79 -0.01 9.56 -3.73
CA GLN A 79 1.43 9.82 -3.86
C GLN A 79 2.20 8.51 -4.07
N TRP A 80 1.94 7.48 -3.27
CA TRP A 80 2.59 6.18 -3.42
C TRP A 80 2.29 5.54 -4.79
N ARG A 81 1.05 5.67 -5.26
CA ARG A 81 0.65 5.23 -6.60
C ARG A 81 1.38 6.00 -7.69
N ALA A 82 1.57 7.32 -7.54
CA ALA A 82 2.36 8.13 -8.47
C ALA A 82 3.82 7.68 -8.53
N HIS A 83 4.37 7.13 -7.43
CA HIS A 83 5.69 6.52 -7.37
C HIS A 83 5.72 5.02 -7.74
N GLY A 84 4.60 4.47 -8.22
CA GLY A 84 4.55 3.10 -8.73
C GLY A 84 4.27 2.03 -7.68
N LEU A 85 3.78 2.35 -6.48
CA LEU A 85 3.27 1.34 -5.56
C LEU A 85 1.82 0.98 -5.93
N LEU A 86 1.58 -0.29 -6.29
CA LEU A 86 0.25 -0.74 -6.73
C LEU A 86 -0.47 -1.64 -5.72
N ALA A 87 0.24 -2.15 -4.71
CA ALA A 87 -0.33 -3.07 -3.73
C ALA A 87 0.18 -2.83 -2.31
N PHE A 88 -0.66 -3.20 -1.35
CA PHE A 88 -0.31 -3.28 0.06
C PHE A 88 -0.59 -4.69 0.56
N THR A 89 0.25 -5.14 1.48
CA THR A 89 -0.10 -6.22 2.40
C THR A 89 -0.33 -5.56 3.75
N ILE A 90 -1.52 -5.80 4.30
CA ILE A 90 -2.00 -5.16 5.53
C ILE A 90 -2.38 -6.23 6.54
#